data_AF-A0A7C7I8C8-F1
#
_entry.id   AF-A0A7C7I8C8-F1
#
_cell.length_a   1.000
_cell.length_b   1.000
_cell.length_c   1.000
_cell.angle_alpha   90.00
_cell.angle_beta   90.00
_cell.angle_gamma   90.00
#
_symmetry.space_group_name_H-M   'P 1'
#
loop_
_entity.id
_entity.type
_entity.pdbx_description
1 polymer ?
#
loop_
_entity_poly.entity_id
_entity_poly.type
_entity_poly.pdbx_seq_one_letter_code
_entity_poly.pdbx_strand_id
1 'polypeptide(L)'
;MVEKKGTALLMVFVDIDSEHDADFNAWYNDEHIGDLLKFPGFLNAARYQALKGGPRYLAMYELESVEVLQSEEYLDFRRNPSEWTQRIALSTKGRNL
;
A
#
# COMPACT_ATOMS: atom_id res chain seq x y z
N MET A 1 -17.61 19.13 1.99
CA MET A 1 -16.36 18.80 1.28
C MET A 1 -15.80 17.55 1.91
N VAL A 2 -15.26 16.61 1.14
CA VAL A 2 -14.62 15.41 1.72
C VAL A 2 -13.31 15.85 2.37
N GLU A 3 -13.16 15.63 3.68
CA GLU A 3 -11.89 15.80 4.40
C GLU A 3 -10.88 14.81 3.80
N LYS A 4 -9.83 15.32 3.15
CA LYS A 4 -8.76 14.51 2.54
C LYS A 4 -7.46 14.52 3.35
N LYS A 5 -7.52 15.03 4.58
CA LYS A 5 -6.37 15.22 5.46
C LYS A 5 -6.74 14.65 6.81
N GLY A 6 -5.97 13.68 7.28
CA GLY A 6 -6.17 13.07 8.58
C GLY A 6 -5.01 13.40 9.51
N THR A 7 -4.83 12.53 10.51
CA THR A 7 -3.83 12.71 11.56
C THR A 7 -2.70 11.67 11.50
N ALA A 8 -2.76 10.74 10.54
CA ALA A 8 -1.75 9.70 10.36
C ALA A 8 -1.41 9.45 8.89
N LEU A 9 -0.17 8.99 8.66
CA LEU A 9 0.35 8.59 7.36
C LEU A 9 0.95 7.18 7.45
N LEU A 10 0.46 6.26 6.62
CA LEU A 10 1.11 4.97 6.39
C LEU A 10 2.03 5.11 5.17
N MET A 11 3.32 4.84 5.36
CA MET A 11 4.33 4.88 4.31
C MET A 11 4.96 3.51 4.14
N VAL A 12 5.02 3.04 2.89
CA VAL A 12 5.62 1.76 2.52
C VAL A 12 6.71 2.01 1.49
N PHE A 13 7.94 1.64 1.82
CA PHE A 13 9.11 1.74 0.95
C PHE A 13 9.46 0.36 0.42
N VAL A 14 9.66 0.24 -0.90
CA VAL A 14 9.85 -1.07 -1.54
C VAL A 14 10.92 -0.99 -2.63
N ASP A 15 11.82 -1.96 -2.60
CA ASP A 15 12.57 -2.43 -3.76
C ASP A 15 11.98 -3.74 -4.25
N ILE A 16 11.89 -3.90 -5.57
CA ILE A 16 11.35 -5.08 -6.24
C ILE A 16 12.33 -5.52 -7.34
N ASP A 17 12.55 -6.82 -7.46
CA ASP A 17 13.38 -7.37 -8.53
C ASP A 17 12.72 -7.06 -9.88
N SER A 18 13.54 -6.76 -10.90
CA SER A 18 13.05 -6.23 -12.18
C SER A 18 12.05 -7.13 -12.91
N GLU A 19 12.14 -8.45 -12.68
CA GLU A 19 11.22 -9.43 -13.24
C GLU A 19 9.80 -9.35 -12.67
N HIS A 20 9.64 -8.76 -11.48
CA HIS A 20 8.35 -8.56 -10.82
C HIS A 20 7.84 -7.11 -10.91
N ASP A 21 8.63 -6.18 -11.44
CA ASP A 21 8.34 -4.74 -11.45
C ASP A 21 7.01 -4.40 -12.16
N ALA A 22 6.77 -4.97 -13.34
CA ALA A 22 5.55 -4.69 -14.10
C ALA A 22 4.29 -5.20 -13.37
N ASP A 23 4.35 -6.42 -12.84
CA ASP A 23 3.24 -7.06 -12.14
C ASP A 23 2.96 -6.39 -10.78
N PHE A 24 4.01 -5.99 -10.06
CA PHE A 24 3.89 -5.17 -8.85
C PHE A 24 3.18 -3.84 -9.12
N ASN A 25 3.52 -3.17 -10.23
CA ASN A 25 2.88 -1.91 -10.61
C ASN A 25 1.41 -2.10 -11.03
N ALA A 26 1.11 -3.16 -11.77
CA ALA A 26 -0.27 -3.51 -12.15
C ALA A 26 -1.11 -3.82 -10.90
N TRP A 27 -0.61 -4.67 -10.00
CA TRP A 27 -1.27 -4.98 -8.73
C TRP A 27 -1.60 -3.73 -7.92
N TYR A 28 -0.65 -2.79 -7.81
CA TYR A 28 -0.88 -1.56 -7.07
C TYR A 28 -2.00 -0.68 -7.65
N ASN A 29 -2.03 -0.57 -8.98
CA ASN A 29 -2.92 0.34 -9.69
C ASN A 29 -4.33 -0.25 -9.85
N ASP A 30 -4.41 -1.55 -10.11
CA ASP A 30 -5.65 -2.21 -10.53
C ASP A 30 -6.41 -2.84 -9.34
N GLU A 31 -5.70 -3.21 -8.27
CA GLU A 31 -6.29 -3.87 -7.10
C GLU A 31 -5.98 -3.12 -5.80
N HIS A 32 -4.71 -3.02 -5.42
CA HIS A 32 -4.32 -2.70 -4.05
C HIS A 32 -4.77 -1.31 -3.57
N ILE A 33 -4.55 -0.25 -4.36
CA ILE A 33 -5.01 1.09 -3.99
C ILE A 33 -6.54 1.13 -3.93
N GLY A 34 -7.19 0.52 -4.93
CA GLY A 34 -8.64 0.46 -5.00
C GLY A 34 -9.24 -0.22 -3.78
N ASP A 35 -8.65 -1.30 -3.31
CA ASP A 35 -9.10 -2.01 -2.11
C ASP A 35 -8.86 -1.21 -0.84
N LEU A 36 -7.67 -0.60 -0.68
CA LEU A 36 -7.38 0.20 0.50
C LEU A 36 -8.29 1.43 0.63
N LEU A 37 -8.56 2.13 -0.48
CA LEU A 37 -9.42 3.32 -0.48
C LEU A 37 -10.92 3.00 -0.28
N LYS A 38 -11.33 1.73 -0.27
CA LYS A 38 -12.69 1.33 0.12
C LYS A 38 -12.88 1.27 1.65
N PHE A 39 -11.80 1.13 2.43
CA PHE A 39 -11.92 1.02 3.88
C PHE A 39 -12.20 2.38 4.53
N PRO A 40 -13.16 2.45 5.46
CA PRO A 40 -13.34 3.65 6.29
C PRO A 40 -12.03 4.07 6.95
N GLY A 41 -11.72 5.35 6.88
CA GLY A 41 -10.51 5.93 7.45
C GLY A 41 -9.29 5.99 6.51
N PHE A 42 -9.30 5.33 5.35
CA PHE A 42 -8.34 5.59 4.28
C PHE A 42 -8.83 6.77 3.43
N LEU A 43 -8.12 7.90 3.49
CA LEU A 43 -8.58 9.17 2.92
C LEU A 43 -8.01 9.45 1.54
N ASN A 44 -6.75 9.05 1.31
CA ASN A 44 -6.06 9.30 0.07
C ASN A 44 -4.88 8.34 -0.11
N ALA A 45 -4.41 8.18 -1.35
CA ALA A 45 -3.25 7.38 -1.68
C ALA A 45 -2.37 8.09 -2.73
N ALA A 46 -1.07 7.94 -2.61
CA ALA A 46 -0.10 8.38 -3.60
C ALA A 46 1.01 7.34 -3.77
N ARG A 47 1.53 7.25 -5.00
CA ARG A 47 2.70 6.43 -5.32
C ARG A 47 3.77 7.28 -5.96
N TYR A 48 5.00 6.98 -5.60
CA TYR A 48 6.18 7.63 -6.12
C TYR A 48 7.18 6.57 -6.56
N GLN A 49 7.91 6.88 -7.63
CA GLN A 49 9.05 6.11 -8.09
C GLN A 49 10.30 6.98 -7.98
N ALA A 50 11.37 6.44 -7.39
CA ALA A 50 12.65 7.12 -7.32
C ALA A 50 13.24 7.28 -8.73
N LEU A 51 13.67 8.49 -9.06
CA LEU A 51 14.42 8.75 -10.30
C LEU A 51 15.90 8.37 -10.16
N LYS A 52 16.41 8.30 -8.92
CA LYS A 52 17.79 7.95 -8.56
C LYS A 52 17.80 7.29 -7.18
N GLY A 53 18.69 6.32 -6.97
CA GLY A 53 18.85 5.61 -5.69
C GLY A 53 17.70 4.65 -5.40
N GLY A 54 17.51 4.32 -4.11
CA GLY A 54 16.42 3.48 -3.65
C GLY A 54 16.02 3.81 -2.19
N PRO A 55 14.92 3.22 -1.69
CA PRO A 55 14.08 2.24 -2.37
C PRO A 55 13.35 2.77 -3.61
N ARG A 56 13.18 1.93 -4.62
CA ARG A 56 12.64 2.31 -5.95
C ARG A 56 11.24 2.88 -5.86
N TYR A 57 10.40 2.40 -4.94
CA TYR A 57 9.03 2.83 -4.79
C TYR A 57 8.71 3.30 -3.36
N LEU A 58 7.82 4.30 -3.30
CA LEU A 58 7.15 4.74 -2.08
C LEU A 58 5.65 4.74 -2.35
N ALA A 59 4.88 4.06 -1.51
CA ALA A 59 3.44 4.22 -1.41
C ALA A 59 3.10 4.95 -0.11
N MET A 60 2.22 5.94 -0.20
CA MET A 60 1.74 6.73 0.94
C MET A 60 0.22 6.67 0.99
N TYR A 61 -0.31 6.50 2.20
CA TYR A 61 -1.74 6.54 2.47
C TYR A 61 -2.02 7.53 3.59
N GLU A 62 -2.90 8.48 3.32
CA GLU A 62 -3.44 9.40 4.33
C GLU A 62 -4.55 8.68 5.08
N LEU A 63 -4.45 8.66 6.41
CA LEU A 63 -5.42 7.99 7.28
C LEU A 63 -6.06 9.02 8.21
N GLU A 64 -7.35 8.85 8.50
CA GLU A 64 -8.06 9.66 9.49
C GLU A 64 -7.31 9.68 10.83
N SER A 65 -6.86 8.51 11.29
CA SER A 65 -5.98 8.34 12.43
C SER A 65 -5.22 7.00 12.37
N VAL A 66 -4.30 6.76 13.30
CA VAL A 66 -3.50 5.51 13.31
C VAL A 66 -4.34 4.28 13.67
N GLU A 67 -5.44 4.49 14.40
CA GLU A 67 -6.37 3.45 14.85
C GLU A 67 -7.08 2.75 13.69
N VAL A 68 -7.15 3.38 12.50
CA VAL A 68 -7.65 2.76 11.27
C VAL A 68 -6.93 1.45 10.95
N LEU A 69 -5.64 1.36 11.27
CA LEU A 69 -4.84 0.15 11.05
C LEU A 69 -5.12 -0.96 12.07
N GLN A 70 -5.95 -0.70 13.06
CA GLN A 70 -6.41 -1.65 14.08
C GLN A 70 -7.91 -1.97 13.93
N SER A 71 -8.60 -1.42 12.92
CA SER A 71 -10.00 -1.74 12.67
C SER A 71 -10.17 -3.20 12.27
N GLU A 72 -11.29 -3.81 12.65
CA GLU A 72 -11.54 -5.21 12.36
C GLU A 72 -11.62 -5.47 10.85
N GLU A 73 -12.19 -4.53 10.09
CA GLU A 73 -12.29 -4.60 8.63
C GLU A 73 -10.91 -4.61 7.96
N TYR A 74 -10.00 -3.73 8.40
CA TYR A 74 -8.64 -3.70 7.87
C TYR A 74 -7.85 -4.95 8.28
N LEU A 75 -8.00 -5.39 9.54
CA LEU A 75 -7.34 -6.60 10.01
C LEU A 75 -7.85 -7.84 9.27
N ASP A 76 -9.15 -7.91 8.95
CA ASP A 76 -9.72 -9.01 8.19
C ASP A 76 -9.21 -9.06 6.75
N PHE A 77 -9.14 -7.92 6.08
CA PHE A 77 -8.49 -7.80 4.77
C PHE A 77 -7.05 -8.32 4.78
N ARG A 78 -6.30 -8.03 5.85
CA ARG A 78 -4.92 -8.55 6.01
C ARG A 78 -4.84 -10.04 6.27
N ARG A 79 -5.86 -10.64 6.90
CA ARG A 79 -5.93 -12.09 7.16
C ARG A 79 -6.39 -12.88 5.94
N ASN A 80 -7.25 -12.27 5.12
CA ASN A 80 -7.89 -12.88 3.96
C ASN A 80 -7.57 -12.12 2.66
N PRO A 81 -6.28 -11.97 2.28
CA PRO A 81 -5.93 -11.26 1.05
C PRO A 81 -6.37 -12.03 -0.20
N SER A 82 -6.56 -11.31 -1.31
CA SER A 82 -6.70 -11.94 -2.63
C SER A 82 -5.45 -12.77 -2.96
N GLU A 83 -5.57 -13.71 -3.90
CA GLU A 83 -4.40 -14.47 -4.38
C GLU A 83 -3.31 -13.56 -4.97
N TRP A 84 -3.68 -12.46 -5.65
CA TRP A 84 -2.73 -11.52 -6.24
C TRP A 84 -2.01 -10.71 -5.16
N THR A 85 -2.75 -10.20 -4.17
CA THR A 85 -2.17 -9.53 -3.00
C THR A 85 -1.27 -10.47 -2.20
N GLN A 86 -1.70 -11.72 -1.97
CA GLN A 86 -0.87 -12.71 -1.28
C GLN A 86 0.43 -12.98 -2.04
N ARG A 87 0.36 -13.07 -3.37
CA ARG A 87 1.52 -13.31 -4.24
C ARG A 87 2.47 -12.13 -4.30
N ILE A 88 2.00 -10.89 -4.32
CA ILE A 88 2.86 -9.70 -4.47
C ILE A 88 3.30 -9.12 -3.12
N ALA A 89 2.37 -8.91 -2.18
CA ALA A 89 2.67 -8.27 -0.90
C ALA A 89 3.51 -9.12 0.06
N LEU A 90 3.52 -10.46 -0.14
CA LEU A 90 4.33 -11.39 0.65
C LEU A 90 5.56 -11.92 -0.10
N SER A 91 5.65 -11.73 -1.43
CA SER A 91 6.86 -12.10 -2.21
C SER A 91 7.95 -11.05 -2.14
N THR A 92 7.64 -9.84 -1.67
CA THR A 92 8.61 -8.90 -1.13
C THR A 92 9.20 -9.50 0.15
N LYS A 93 10.10 -10.47 -0.01
CA LYS A 93 11.14 -10.76 0.97
C LYS A 93 11.86 -9.44 1.16
N GLY A 94 11.51 -8.72 2.22
CA GLY A 94 12.09 -7.44 2.54
C GLY A 94 13.61 -7.58 2.57
N ARG A 95 14.28 -7.14 1.50
CA ARG A 95 15.54 -6.41 1.64
C ARG A 95 15.16 -5.03 2.16
N ASN A 96 14.55 -5.00 3.34
CA ASN A 96 14.65 -3.83 4.19
C ASN A 96 16.14 -3.78 4.52
N LEU A 97 16.83 -2.75 4.03
CA LEU A 97 18.08 -2.35 4.67
C LEU A 97 17.83 -2.07 6.16
#